data_AF-A0A7Y2J170-F1
#
_entry.id   AF-A0A7Y2J170-F1
#
_cell.length_a   1.000
_cell.length_b   1.000
_cell.length_c   1.000
_cell.angle_alpha   90.00
_cell.angle_beta   90.00
_cell.angle_gamma   90.00
#
_symmetry.space_group_name_H-M   'P 1'
#
loop_
_entity.id
_entity.type
_entity.pdbx_description
1 polymer ?
#
loop_
_entity_poly.entity_id
_entity_poly.type
_entity_poly.pdbx_seq_one_letter_code
_entity_poly.pdbx_strand_id
1 'polypeptide(L)'
;MGKPLTEQELHNLAMNHVGRELESRGFEFIAINSKLKRHPQFVCIDKNKQYFFVIVKAIKLPENPNNYDVVWMETFKKHAREHDAKVLYAGVGLSNPDGEELPIYLNEEYLIEYNGLQLIETSLN
;
A
#
# COMPACT_ATOMS: atom_id res chain seq x y z
N MET A 1 0.86 26.97 -13.43
CA MET A 1 0.26 25.63 -13.29
C MET A 1 1.29 24.73 -12.61
N GLY A 2 0.88 24.00 -11.56
CA GLY A 2 1.73 23.01 -10.90
C GLY A 2 2.07 21.84 -11.83
N LYS A 3 3.09 21.06 -11.46
CA LYS A 3 3.48 19.84 -12.19
C LYS A 3 2.61 18.67 -11.71
N PRO A 4 1.77 18.05 -12.54
CA PRO A 4 1.01 16.86 -12.17
C PRO A 4 1.92 15.70 -11.75
N LEU A 5 1.54 15.00 -10.69
CA LEU A 5 2.20 13.76 -10.28
C LEU A 5 1.87 12.63 -11.25
N THR A 6 2.91 11.88 -11.60
CA THR A 6 2.82 10.63 -12.34
C THR A 6 2.25 9.51 -11.48
N GLU A 7 1.81 8.41 -12.10
CA GLU A 7 1.35 7.22 -11.37
C GLU A 7 2.41 6.67 -10.40
N GLN A 8 3.69 6.73 -10.78
CA GLN A 8 4.80 6.30 -9.93
C GLN A 8 4.99 7.25 -8.74
N GLU A 9 4.86 8.56 -8.93
CA GLU A 9 4.94 9.54 -7.84
C GLU A 9 3.77 9.41 -6.87
N LEU A 10 2.55 9.15 -7.36
CA LEU A 10 1.39 8.83 -6.53
C LEU A 10 1.58 7.54 -5.73
N HIS A 11 2.11 6.51 -6.38
CA HIS A 11 2.46 5.25 -5.70
C HIS A 11 3.50 5.46 -4.60
N ASN A 12 4.54 6.24 -4.88
CA ASN A 12 5.55 6.59 -3.89
C ASN A 12 4.94 7.38 -2.73
N LEU A 13 3.99 8.28 -3.00
CA LEU A 13 3.29 9.06 -1.99
C LEU A 13 2.51 8.15 -1.02
N ALA A 14 1.76 7.19 -1.56
CA ALA A 14 1.08 6.18 -0.76
C ALA A 14 2.06 5.29 0.04
N MET A 15 3.14 4.82 -0.60
CA MET A 15 4.16 4.02 0.07
C MET A 15 4.83 4.77 1.22
N ASN A 16 5.12 6.06 1.05
CA ASN A 16 5.71 6.87 2.11
C ASN A 16 4.77 6.99 3.32
N HIS A 17 3.47 7.15 3.09
CA HIS A 17 2.48 7.18 4.17
C HIS A 17 2.45 5.86 4.93
N VAL A 18 2.33 4.74 4.22
CA VAL A 18 2.28 3.38 4.81
C VAL A 18 3.61 3.02 5.48
N GLY A 19 4.73 3.38 4.88
CA GLY A 19 6.06 3.15 5.43
C GLY A 19 6.24 3.81 6.79
N ARG A 20 5.82 5.06 6.94
CA ARG A 20 5.86 5.77 8.24
C ARG A 20 4.98 5.11 9.30
N GLU A 21 3.84 4.54 8.91
CA GLU A 21 3.00 3.80 9.85
C GLU A 21 3.66 2.48 10.28
N LEU A 22 4.28 1.75 9.34
CA LEU A 22 5.04 0.54 9.66
C LEU A 22 6.19 0.86 10.63
N GLU A 23 6.94 1.94 10.40
CA GLU A 23 8.00 2.41 11.30
C GLU A 23 7.46 2.76 12.69
N SER A 24 6.36 3.52 12.77
CA SER A 24 5.78 3.94 14.05
C SER A 24 5.22 2.76 14.86
N ARG A 25 4.78 1.71 14.18
CA ARG A 25 4.35 0.42 14.78
C ARG A 25 5.54 -0.51 15.13
N GLY A 26 6.77 -0.13 14.80
CA GLY A 26 7.99 -0.85 15.17
C GLY A 26 8.34 -2.02 14.25
N PHE A 27 7.91 -1.99 12.99
CA PHE A 27 8.36 -2.96 11.99
C PHE A 27 9.77 -2.65 11.51
N GLU A 28 10.61 -3.69 11.34
CA GLU A 28 11.93 -3.58 10.70
C GLU A 28 11.80 -3.94 9.22
N PHE A 29 12.28 -3.08 8.30
CA PHE A 29 12.23 -3.36 6.86
C PHE A 29 13.36 -4.29 6.41
N ILE A 30 12.99 -5.36 5.72
CA ILE A 30 13.90 -6.32 5.08
C ILE A 30 14.10 -5.97 3.61
N ALA A 31 13.04 -5.58 2.91
CA ALA A 31 13.10 -5.16 1.52
C ALA A 31 12.00 -4.15 1.18
N ILE A 32 12.30 -3.25 0.24
CA ILE A 32 11.37 -2.23 -0.26
C ILE A 32 11.40 -2.30 -1.79
N ASN A 33 10.22 -2.32 -2.42
CA ASN A 33 10.09 -2.29 -3.87
C ASN A 33 8.97 -1.34 -4.28
N SER A 34 9.35 -0.20 -4.86
CA SER A 34 8.40 0.82 -5.30
C SER A 34 7.96 0.67 -6.76
N LYS A 35 8.45 -0.34 -7.49
CA LYS A 35 8.07 -0.50 -8.90
C LYS A 35 6.59 -0.85 -9.00
N LEU A 36 5.87 -0.11 -9.85
CA LEU A 36 4.48 -0.41 -10.17
C LEU A 36 4.32 -1.88 -10.62
N LYS A 37 3.18 -2.47 -10.25
CA LYS A 37 2.80 -3.87 -10.58
C LYS A 37 3.77 -4.93 -10.04
N ARG A 38 4.65 -4.59 -9.09
CA ARG A 38 5.48 -5.55 -8.34
C ARG A 38 4.99 -5.60 -6.91
N HIS A 39 4.80 -6.79 -6.37
CA HIS A 39 4.35 -7.02 -5.01
C HIS A 39 5.24 -8.08 -4.34
N PRO A 40 5.44 -8.01 -3.02
CA PRO A 40 5.01 -6.93 -2.11
C PRO A 40 5.79 -5.62 -2.30
N GLN A 41 5.24 -4.52 -1.78
CA GLN A 41 5.91 -3.22 -1.70
C GLN A 41 6.90 -3.17 -0.54
N PHE A 42 6.54 -3.78 0.60
CA PHE A 42 7.42 -3.95 1.74
C PHE A 42 7.48 -5.42 2.16
N VAL A 43 8.68 -5.87 2.47
CA VAL A 43 8.90 -7.04 3.32
C VAL A 43 9.42 -6.51 4.63
N CYS A 44 8.72 -6.77 5.73
CA CYS A 44 9.13 -6.32 7.05
C CYS A 44 8.92 -7.43 8.09
N ILE A 45 9.54 -7.27 9.25
CA ILE A 45 9.36 -8.16 10.40
C ILE A 45 8.87 -7.36 11.61
N ASP A 46 8.02 -7.96 12.43
CA ASP A 46 7.65 -7.38 13.73
C ASP A 46 8.67 -7.74 14.83
N LYS A 47 8.45 -7.20 16.03
CA LYS A 47 9.24 -7.50 17.23
C LYS A 47 9.28 -8.99 17.61
N ASN A 48 8.32 -9.79 17.14
CA ASN A 48 8.25 -11.24 17.38
C ASN A 48 8.92 -12.04 16.26
N LYS A 49 9.60 -11.38 15.32
CA LYS A 49 10.24 -11.98 14.14
C LYS A 49 9.24 -12.65 13.18
N GLN A 50 7.97 -12.25 13.22
CA GLN A 50 6.99 -12.63 12.19
C GLN A 50 7.25 -11.82 10.93
N TYR A 51 7.38 -12.50 9.78
CA TYR A 51 7.48 -11.84 8.47
C TYR A 51 6.12 -11.33 8.00
N PHE A 52 6.13 -10.17 7.37
CA PHE A 52 4.97 -9.55 6.75
C PHE A 52 5.31 -9.11 5.33
N PHE A 53 4.44 -9.50 4.40
CA PHE A 53 4.40 -8.98 3.05
C PHE A 53 3.32 -7.91 2.99
N VAL A 54 3.71 -6.66 2.77
CA VAL A 54 2.80 -5.51 2.72
C VAL A 54 2.56 -5.11 1.29
N ILE A 55 1.28 -5.11 0.90
CA ILE A 55 0.81 -4.61 -0.39
C ILE A 55 0.32 -3.18 -0.17
N VAL A 56 0.86 -2.24 -0.95
CA VAL A 56 0.37 -0.85 -0.98
C VAL A 56 -0.29 -0.59 -2.32
N LYS A 57 -1.55 -0.15 -2.29
CA LYS A 57 -2.29 0.26 -3.48
C LYS A 57 -2.61 1.74 -3.37
N ALA A 58 -2.01 2.54 -4.26
CA ALA A 58 -2.43 3.92 -4.46
C ALA A 58 -3.60 3.94 -5.44
N ILE A 59 -4.68 4.63 -5.09
CA ILE A 59 -5.85 4.82 -5.95
C ILE A 59 -6.20 6.30 -5.98
N LYS A 60 -6.76 6.77 -7.09
CA LYS A 60 -7.39 8.10 -7.14
C LYS A 60 -8.85 7.97 -6.75
N LEU A 61 -9.33 8.83 -5.86
CA LEU A 61 -10.76 8.88 -5.53
C LEU A 61 -11.55 9.31 -6.78
N PRO A 62 -12.80 8.82 -6.94
CA PRO A 62 -13.62 8.06 -5.99
C PRO A 62 -13.49 6.53 -6.11
N GLU A 63 -12.46 6.00 -6.80
CA GLU A 63 -12.27 4.55 -6.88
C GLU A 63 -11.95 3.96 -5.49
N ASN A 64 -12.57 2.82 -5.17
CA ASN A 64 -12.43 2.22 -3.84
C ASN A 64 -11.02 1.60 -3.65
N PRO A 65 -10.21 2.11 -2.68
CA PRO A 65 -8.87 1.61 -2.42
C PRO A 65 -8.82 0.17 -1.90
N ASN A 66 -9.94 -0.37 -1.40
CA ASN A 66 -10.03 -1.70 -0.82
C ASN A 66 -10.33 -2.81 -1.84
N ASN A 67 -10.59 -2.47 -3.10
CA ASN A 67 -10.86 -3.46 -4.14
C ASN A 67 -9.55 -4.08 -4.65
N TYR A 68 -9.43 -5.40 -4.59
CA TYR A 68 -8.37 -6.18 -5.21
C TYR A 68 -8.91 -7.47 -5.85
N ASP A 69 -8.20 -7.99 -6.85
CA ASP A 69 -8.55 -9.25 -7.48
C ASP A 69 -8.39 -10.39 -6.46
N VAL A 70 -9.51 -11.06 -6.15
CA VAL A 70 -9.58 -12.11 -5.15
C VAL A 70 -8.74 -13.33 -5.56
N VAL A 71 -8.75 -13.71 -6.84
CA VAL A 71 -8.01 -14.88 -7.34
C VAL A 71 -6.50 -14.63 -7.25
N TRP A 72 -6.07 -13.43 -7.63
CA TRP A 72 -4.69 -13.01 -7.47
C TRP A 72 -4.28 -12.94 -6.00
N MET A 73 -5.14 -12.40 -5.13
CA MET A 73 -4.88 -12.32 -3.69
C MET A 73 -4.74 -13.72 -3.06
N GLU A 74 -5.56 -14.71 -3.46
CA GLU A 74 -5.40 -16.09 -2.99
C GLU A 74 -4.04 -16.67 -3.38
N THR A 75 -3.60 -16.43 -4.62
CA THR A 75 -2.27 -16.84 -5.09
C THR A 75 -1.16 -16.16 -4.30
N PHE A 76 -1.30 -14.86 -4.02
CA PHE A 76 -0.34 -14.10 -3.22
C PHE A 76 -0.28 -14.60 -1.77
N LYS A 77 -1.44 -14.87 -1.15
CA LYS A 77 -1.51 -15.46 0.19
C LYS A 77 -0.84 -16.81 0.24
N LYS A 78 -1.01 -17.66 -0.78
CA LYS A 78 -0.30 -18.95 -0.86
C LYS A 78 1.22 -18.75 -0.87
N HIS A 79 1.72 -17.84 -1.70
CA HIS A 79 3.15 -17.52 -1.73
C HIS A 79 3.65 -16.98 -0.38
N ALA A 80 2.90 -16.09 0.28
CA ALA A 80 3.27 -15.59 1.60
C ALA A 80 3.35 -16.72 2.65
N ARG A 81 2.39 -17.66 2.64
CA ARG A 81 2.40 -18.84 3.53
C ARG A 81 3.61 -19.75 3.31
N GLU A 82 4.01 -19.96 2.06
CA GLU A 82 5.22 -20.75 1.72
C GLU A 82 6.51 -20.12 2.29
N HIS A 83 6.47 -18.83 2.63
CA HIS A 83 7.55 -18.07 3.27
C HIS A 83 7.27 -17.75 4.75
N ASP A 84 6.31 -18.43 5.39
CA ASP A 84 5.88 -18.17 6.77
C ASP A 84 5.53 -16.69 7.04
N ALA A 85 5.08 -15.97 6.02
CA ALA A 85 4.75 -14.55 6.07
C ALA A 85 3.24 -14.31 6.14
N LYS A 86 2.85 -13.28 6.90
CA LYS A 86 1.48 -12.74 6.92
C LYS A 86 1.33 -11.65 5.86
N VAL A 87 0.11 -11.42 5.38
CA VAL A 87 -0.17 -10.39 4.37
C VAL A 87 -0.86 -9.20 5.02
N LEU A 88 -0.28 -8.02 4.85
CA LEU A 88 -0.94 -6.75 5.16
C LEU A 88 -1.32 -6.04 3.87
N TYR A 89 -2.52 -5.48 3.85
CA TYR A 89 -3.02 -4.68 2.75
C TYR A 89 -3.21 -3.23 3.21
N ALA A 90 -2.75 -2.30 2.38
CA ALA A 90 -2.89 -0.86 2.59
C ALA A 90 -3.40 -0.20 1.31
N GLY A 91 -4.71 0.01 1.24
CA GLY A 91 -5.34 0.82 0.21
C GLY A 91 -5.29 2.30 0.60
N VAL A 92 -4.68 3.14 -0.24
CA VAL A 92 -4.52 4.59 -0.03
C VAL A 92 -5.21 5.34 -1.15
N GLY A 93 -6.33 5.99 -0.81
CA GLY A 93 -7.03 6.94 -1.67
C GLY A 93 -6.34 8.29 -1.67
N LEU A 94 -6.12 8.85 -2.86
CA LEU A 94 -5.52 10.16 -3.05
C LEU A 94 -6.45 11.02 -3.93
N SER A 95 -6.63 12.29 -3.56
CA SER A 95 -7.42 13.23 -4.37
C SER A 95 -6.84 14.65 -4.31
N ASN A 96 -7.18 15.46 -5.30
CA ASN A 96 -6.92 16.89 -5.28
C ASN A 96 -8.02 17.60 -4.45
N PRO A 97 -7.67 18.53 -3.53
CA PRO A 97 -8.62 19.20 -2.66
C PRO A 97 -9.63 20.08 -3.40
N ASP A 98 -9.29 20.55 -4.60
CA ASP A 98 -10.11 21.42 -5.43
C ASP A 98 -11.06 20.65 -6.37
N GLY A 99 -10.93 19.32 -6.47
CA GLY A 99 -11.82 18.47 -7.28
C GLY A 99 -11.17 17.15 -7.73
N GLU A 100 -11.95 16.07 -7.81
CA GLU A 100 -11.48 14.73 -8.15
C GLU A 100 -10.98 14.61 -9.61
N GLU A 101 -11.47 15.48 -10.51
CA GLU A 101 -11.04 15.55 -11.90
C GLU A 101 -9.65 16.18 -12.08
N LEU A 102 -9.15 16.90 -11.06
CA LEU A 102 -7.86 17.57 -11.12
C LEU A 102 -6.73 16.60 -10.74
N PRO A 103 -5.58 16.69 -11.41
CA PRO A 103 -4.43 15.92 -10.99
C PRO A 103 -3.92 16.44 -9.64
N ILE A 104 -3.26 15.57 -8.88
CA ILE A 104 -2.49 15.99 -7.71
C ILE A 104 -1.17 16.58 -8.21
N TYR A 105 -0.80 17.74 -7.69
CA TYR A 105 0.38 18.48 -8.12
C TYR A 105 1.55 18.32 -7.14
N LEU A 106 2.77 18.41 -7.68
CA LEU A 106 3.99 18.36 -6.90
C LEU A 106 4.10 19.57 -5.96
N ASN A 107 4.39 19.33 -4.69
CA ASN A 107 4.52 20.34 -3.62
C ASN A 107 3.23 21.13 -3.33
N GLU A 108 2.08 20.55 -3.65
CA GLU A 108 0.76 21.12 -3.33
C GLU A 108 -0.01 20.19 -2.38
N GLU A 109 -1.05 20.72 -1.76
CA GLU A 109 -1.90 19.96 -0.84
C GLU A 109 -2.68 18.86 -1.59
N TYR A 110 -2.96 17.77 -0.87
CA TYR A 110 -3.74 16.65 -1.38
C TYR A 110 -4.54 16.03 -0.25
N LEU A 111 -5.65 15.38 -0.59
CA LEU A 111 -6.46 14.61 0.34
C LEU A 111 -5.99 13.17 0.36
N ILE A 112 -6.05 12.54 1.53
CA ILE A 112 -5.73 11.13 1.73
C ILE A 112 -6.89 10.42 2.44
N GLU A 113 -7.38 9.34 1.84
CA GLU A 113 -8.31 8.39 2.47
C GLU A 113 -7.55 7.10 2.77
N TYR A 114 -7.43 6.76 4.05
CA TYR A 114 -6.66 5.60 4.49
C TYR A 114 -7.29 4.92 5.70
N ASN A 115 -7.62 3.64 5.56
CA ASN A 115 -8.26 2.83 6.61
C ASN A 115 -7.26 2.07 7.52
N GLY A 116 -5.96 2.36 7.40
CA GLY A 116 -4.91 1.66 8.12
C GLY A 116 -4.49 0.33 7.49
N LEU A 117 -3.47 -0.29 8.07
CA LEU A 117 -3.00 -1.64 7.70
C LEU A 117 -4.05 -2.71 8.04
N GLN A 118 -4.54 -3.40 7.01
CA GLN A 118 -5.49 -4.50 7.15
C GLN A 118 -4.77 -5.85 7.08
N LEU A 119 -4.93 -6.68 8.10
CA LEU A 119 -4.46 -8.06 8.05
C LEU A 119 -5.39 -8.88 7.16
N ILE A 120 -4.84 -9.43 6.08
CA ILE A 120 -5.58 -10.33 5.22
C ILE A 120 -5.42 -11.74 5.77
N GLU A 121 -6.51 -12.32 6.25
CA GLU A 121 -6.49 -13.66 6.80
C GLU A 121 -6.00 -14.68 5.77
N THR A 122 -4.95 -15.39 6.17
CA THR A 122 -4.36 -16.49 5.40
C THR A 122 -4.95 -17.84 5.82
N SER A 123 -6.04 -17.88 6.58
CA SER A 123 -6.68 -19.15 6.96
C SER A 123 -7.50 -19.71 5.80
N LEU A 124 -7.31 -20.99 5.48
CA LEU A 124 -8.30 -21.80 4.78
C LEU A 124 -9.08 -22.52 5.87
N ASN A 125 -10.41 -22.38 5.89
CA ASN A 125 -11.26 -23.35 6.58
C ASN A 125 -11.20 -24.68 5.83
#